data_AF-A0AA92K466-F1
#
_entry.id   AF-A0AA92K466-F1
#
_cell.length_a   1.000
_cell.length_b   1.000
_cell.length_c   1.000
_cell.angle_alpha   90.00
_cell.angle_beta   90.00
_cell.angle_gamma   90.00
#
_symmetry.space_group_name_H-M   'P 1'
#
loop_
_entity.id
_entity.type
_entity.pdbx_description
1 polymer ?
#
loop_
_entity_poly.entity_id
_entity_poly.type
_entity_poly.pdbx_seq_one_letter_code
_entity_poly.pdbx_strand_id
1 'polypeptide(L)'
;MTGKKDYQRLINAGAITDIAGLLTFAAEQGLMVAKRGGTYITIKGSGPRRFRLFLASHHKAGRAGRPTATGVVYDFWIYALVAHDLIESACYIGQTRGVARRMHEHWKRRTGERGSSPLFDWAMERGLTVHVVLLHALSGIQSDADRAEAEWLACAAAAGHELPGVDVWAPRGARLRPGLVWPSAAIRSSSRPLEQVAAGTTRLVRLAKDSELVDHRPEEFRLE
;
A
#
# COMPACT_ATOMS: atom_id res chain seq x y z
N MET A 1 -14.95 -3.87 -16.68
CA MET A 1 -13.78 -4.74 -17.01
C MET A 1 -13.04 -5.06 -15.72
N THR A 2 -13.40 -6.19 -15.11
CA THR A 2 -13.09 -6.51 -13.70
C THR A 2 -12.36 -7.87 -13.54
N GLY A 3 -12.37 -8.74 -14.57
CA GLY A 3 -12.03 -10.16 -14.40
C GLY A 3 -10.58 -10.54 -14.11
N LYS A 4 -9.54 -9.85 -14.64
CA LYS A 4 -8.14 -10.31 -14.46
C LYS A 4 -7.76 -10.45 -12.99
N LYS A 5 -8.07 -9.41 -12.19
CA LYS A 5 -7.70 -9.38 -10.77
C LYS A 5 -8.46 -10.46 -10.01
N ASP A 6 -9.73 -10.67 -10.34
CA ASP A 6 -10.58 -11.69 -9.70
C ASP A 6 -10.10 -13.11 -10.05
N TYR A 7 -9.74 -13.38 -11.31
CA TYR A 7 -9.15 -14.65 -11.71
C TYR A 7 -7.82 -14.92 -11.02
N GLN A 8 -6.93 -13.93 -10.97
CA GLN A 8 -5.67 -14.09 -10.24
C GLN A 8 -5.92 -14.33 -8.74
N ARG A 9 -6.92 -13.67 -8.16
CA ARG A 9 -7.35 -13.87 -6.78
C ARG A 9 -7.79 -15.31 -6.53
N LEU A 10 -8.60 -15.88 -7.41
CA LEU A 10 -9.08 -17.27 -7.31
C LEU A 10 -7.95 -18.28 -7.49
N ILE A 11 -7.01 -18.02 -8.41
CA ILE A 11 -5.80 -18.83 -8.60
C ILE A 11 -4.93 -18.83 -7.33
N ASN A 12 -4.74 -17.65 -6.73
CA ASN A 12 -4.03 -17.50 -5.47
C ASN A 12 -4.77 -18.24 -4.33
N ALA A 13 -6.10 -18.22 -4.35
CA ALA A 13 -6.95 -18.86 -3.35
C ALA A 13 -6.89 -20.39 -3.41
N GLY A 14 -6.98 -20.96 -4.61
CA GLY A 14 -6.85 -22.39 -4.84
C GLY A 14 -5.42 -22.92 -4.74
N ALA A 15 -4.44 -22.07 -4.40
CA ALA A 15 -3.01 -22.40 -4.33
C ALA A 15 -2.50 -23.13 -5.59
N ILE A 16 -2.95 -22.68 -6.78
CA ILE A 16 -2.57 -23.29 -8.04
C ILE A 16 -1.10 -22.99 -8.32
N THR A 17 -0.25 -24.02 -8.19
CA THR A 17 1.22 -23.91 -8.20
C THR A 17 1.88 -24.56 -9.41
N ASP A 18 1.11 -25.17 -10.31
CA ASP A 18 1.59 -25.74 -11.58
C ASP A 18 0.75 -25.30 -12.80
N ILE A 19 1.31 -25.50 -14.00
CA ILE A 19 0.67 -25.10 -15.27
C ILE A 19 -0.58 -25.93 -15.57
N ALA A 20 -0.64 -27.18 -15.14
CA ALA A 20 -1.81 -28.03 -15.37
C ALA A 20 -3.02 -27.43 -14.64
N GLY A 21 -2.86 -27.06 -13.37
CA GLY A 21 -3.90 -26.40 -12.59
C GLY A 21 -4.33 -25.05 -13.16
N LEU A 22 -3.40 -24.25 -13.73
CA LEU A 22 -3.78 -23.02 -14.42
C LEU A 22 -4.65 -23.26 -15.66
N LEU A 23 -4.36 -24.32 -16.41
CA LEU A 23 -5.13 -24.69 -17.59
C LEU A 23 -6.51 -25.22 -17.21
N THR A 24 -6.60 -26.05 -16.17
CA THR A 24 -7.87 -26.52 -15.60
C THR A 24 -8.71 -25.33 -15.15
N PHE A 25 -8.14 -24.41 -14.36
CA PHE A 25 -8.83 -23.21 -13.94
C PHE A 25 -9.32 -22.36 -15.12
N ALA A 26 -8.48 -22.16 -16.15
CA ALA A 26 -8.90 -21.42 -17.33
C ALA A 26 -10.07 -22.09 -18.05
N ALA A 27 -10.07 -23.43 -18.17
CA ALA A 27 -11.16 -24.18 -18.78
C ALA A 27 -12.47 -24.06 -17.98
N GLU A 28 -12.41 -24.22 -16.65
CA GLU A 28 -13.57 -24.08 -15.75
C GLU A 28 -14.18 -22.67 -15.82
N GLN A 29 -13.35 -21.65 -16.00
CA GLN A 29 -13.79 -20.26 -16.12
C GLN A 29 -14.15 -19.85 -17.57
N GLY A 30 -14.13 -20.78 -18.52
CA GLY A 30 -14.44 -20.52 -19.93
C GLY A 30 -13.44 -19.58 -20.64
N LEU A 31 -12.20 -19.52 -20.15
CA LEU A 31 -11.16 -18.62 -20.63
C LEU A 31 -10.34 -19.23 -21.77
N MET A 32 -10.20 -18.48 -22.87
CA MET A 32 -9.41 -18.91 -24.01
C MET A 32 -7.92 -18.63 -23.81
N VAL A 33 -7.12 -19.70 -23.70
CA VAL A 33 -5.67 -19.61 -23.52
C VAL A 33 -4.99 -19.36 -24.88
N ALA A 34 -4.27 -18.23 -24.99
CA ALA A 34 -3.53 -17.84 -26.20
C ALA A 34 -2.05 -18.26 -26.18
N LYS A 35 -1.43 -18.34 -25.01
CA LYS A 35 -0.02 -18.76 -24.86
C LYS A 35 0.24 -19.36 -23.48
N ARG A 36 1.12 -20.34 -23.43
CA ARG A 36 1.65 -20.94 -22.19
C ARG A 36 3.10 -20.50 -21.98
N GLY A 37 3.44 -20.10 -20.76
CA GLY A 37 4.80 -19.91 -20.27
C GLY A 37 5.06 -20.85 -19.10
N GLY A 38 6.29 -20.91 -18.58
CA GLY A 38 6.64 -21.83 -17.49
C GLY A 38 5.93 -21.55 -16.15
N THR A 39 5.53 -20.30 -15.91
CA THR A 39 4.91 -19.86 -14.64
C THR A 39 3.64 -19.03 -14.83
N TYR A 40 3.09 -19.02 -16.05
CA TYR A 40 1.90 -18.23 -16.39
C TYR A 40 1.20 -18.75 -17.64
N ILE A 41 -0.07 -18.39 -17.78
CA ILE A 41 -0.83 -18.50 -19.02
C ILE A 41 -1.28 -17.12 -19.49
N THR A 42 -1.36 -16.93 -20.80
CA THR A 42 -1.90 -15.71 -21.42
C THR A 42 -3.30 -16.00 -21.91
N ILE A 43 -4.28 -15.23 -21.42
CA ILE A 43 -5.68 -15.32 -21.80
C ILE A 43 -5.99 -14.29 -22.87
N LYS A 44 -6.77 -14.70 -23.88
CA LYS A 44 -7.39 -13.81 -24.86
C LYS A 44 -8.61 -13.16 -24.19
N GLY A 45 -8.57 -11.85 -24.01
CA GLY A 45 -9.70 -11.07 -23.51
C GLY A 45 -10.69 -10.73 -24.63
N SER A 46 -11.66 -9.86 -24.33
CA SER A 46 -12.55 -9.31 -25.34
C SER A 46 -11.77 -8.44 -26.34
N GLY A 47 -11.86 -8.77 -27.62
CA GLY A 47 -11.15 -8.10 -28.71
C GLY A 47 -9.64 -8.39 -28.74
N PRO A 48 -8.78 -7.40 -29.05
CA PRO A 48 -7.32 -7.59 -29.16
C PRO A 48 -6.61 -7.67 -27.80
N ARG A 49 -7.32 -7.43 -26.68
CA ARG A 49 -6.72 -7.35 -25.35
C ARG A 49 -6.29 -8.74 -24.86
N ARG A 50 -5.10 -8.84 -24.30
CA ARG A 50 -4.57 -10.05 -23.66
C ARG A 50 -4.15 -9.74 -22.24
N PHE A 51 -4.27 -10.71 -21.35
CA PHE A 51 -3.73 -10.60 -20.00
C PHE A 51 -3.09 -11.90 -19.55
N ARG A 52 -2.16 -11.80 -18.60
CA ARG A 52 -1.48 -12.96 -18.01
C ARG A 52 -2.08 -13.30 -16.66
N LEU A 53 -2.26 -14.60 -16.41
CA LEU A 53 -2.54 -15.21 -15.12
C LEU A 53 -1.30 -16.01 -14.72
N PHE A 54 -0.78 -15.74 -13.53
CA PHE A 54 0.46 -16.34 -13.03
C PHE A 54 0.15 -17.43 -12.00
N LEU A 55 1.05 -18.40 -11.85
CA LEU A 55 0.99 -19.36 -10.74
C LEU A 55 0.95 -18.63 -9.40
N ALA A 56 0.27 -19.19 -8.41
CA ALA A 56 0.19 -18.60 -7.06
C ALA A 56 1.59 -18.39 -6.42
N SER A 57 2.57 -19.21 -6.80
CA SER A 57 3.97 -19.12 -6.38
C SER A 57 4.77 -18.00 -7.07
N HIS A 58 4.24 -17.40 -8.14
CA HIS A 58 4.97 -16.43 -8.94
C HIS A 58 4.98 -15.04 -8.29
N HIS A 59 6.13 -14.36 -8.28
CA HIS A 59 6.28 -13.02 -7.68
C HIS A 59 5.33 -11.94 -8.25
N LYS A 60 4.81 -12.12 -9.48
CA LYS A 60 3.80 -11.24 -10.10
C LYS A 60 2.34 -11.62 -9.83
N ALA A 61 2.08 -12.74 -9.16
CA ALA A 61 0.73 -13.20 -8.85
C ALA A 61 0.03 -12.33 -7.80
N GLY A 62 0.79 -11.58 -6.99
CA GLY A 62 0.29 -10.87 -5.80
C GLY A 62 -0.17 -11.87 -4.74
N ARG A 63 -0.02 -11.59 -3.44
CA ARG A 63 -0.62 -12.47 -2.41
C ARG A 63 -2.12 -12.21 -2.20
N ALA A 64 -2.63 -11.15 -2.81
CA ALA A 64 -4.03 -10.76 -2.84
C ALA A 64 -4.93 -11.93 -3.23
N GLY A 65 -5.73 -12.41 -2.27
CA GLY A 65 -6.76 -13.40 -2.51
C GLY A 65 -6.61 -14.74 -1.82
N ARG A 66 -5.46 -15.05 -1.22
CA ARG A 66 -5.24 -16.36 -0.58
C ARG A 66 -6.05 -16.46 0.72
N PRO A 67 -7.03 -17.37 0.85
CA PRO A 67 -7.69 -17.66 2.12
C PRO A 67 -6.68 -18.33 3.05
N THR A 68 -6.76 -17.95 4.31
CA THR A 68 -6.10 -18.58 5.45
C THR A 68 -7.18 -18.85 6.50
N ALA A 69 -6.86 -19.64 7.52
CA ALA A 69 -7.78 -19.88 8.64
C ALA A 69 -8.24 -18.57 9.33
N THR A 70 -7.46 -17.50 9.20
CA THR A 70 -7.68 -16.21 9.86
C THR A 70 -8.17 -15.10 8.92
N GLY A 71 -8.30 -15.36 7.61
CA GLY A 71 -8.80 -14.37 6.64
C GLY A 71 -8.11 -14.42 5.28
N VAL A 72 -8.41 -13.43 4.43
CA VAL A 72 -7.85 -13.36 3.07
C VAL A 72 -6.62 -12.45 3.05
N VAL A 73 -5.50 -12.97 2.58
CA VAL A 73 -4.24 -12.22 2.49
C VAL A 73 -4.31 -11.21 1.33
N TYR A 74 -3.87 -9.99 1.59
CA TYR A 74 -3.65 -8.93 0.60
C TYR A 74 -2.29 -8.27 0.78
N ASP A 75 -1.86 -7.56 -0.26
CA ASP A 75 -0.76 -6.62 -0.16
C ASP A 75 -1.34 -5.26 0.27
N PHE A 76 -0.86 -4.76 1.40
CA PHE A 76 -1.22 -3.47 1.98
C PHE A 76 -0.02 -2.54 1.98
N TRP A 77 -0.31 -1.24 1.89
CA TRP A 77 0.64 -0.16 2.04
C TRP A 77 0.14 0.76 3.13
N ILE A 78 0.94 0.92 4.18
CA ILE A 78 0.80 1.99 5.16
C ILE A 78 1.54 3.21 4.63
N TYR A 79 0.89 4.35 4.65
CA TYR A 79 1.43 5.61 4.15
C TYR A 79 1.18 6.72 5.16
N ALA A 80 2.00 7.77 5.07
CA ALA A 80 1.75 9.04 5.72
C ALA A 80 1.48 10.11 4.66
N LEU A 81 0.50 10.97 4.94
CA LEU A 81 0.47 12.32 4.41
C LEU A 81 1.10 13.23 5.46
N VAL A 82 2.04 14.08 5.07
CA VAL A 82 2.81 14.91 6.00
C VAL A 82 2.84 16.35 5.49
N ALA A 83 2.57 17.30 6.37
CA ALA A 83 2.84 18.72 6.16
C ALA A 83 3.77 19.16 7.29
N HIS A 84 4.92 19.75 6.95
CA HIS A 84 5.88 20.19 7.97
C HIS A 84 6.75 21.33 7.45
N ASP A 85 7.29 22.09 8.38
CA ASP A 85 8.45 22.95 8.19
C ASP A 85 9.52 22.63 9.25
N LEU A 86 10.30 23.62 9.67
CA LEU A 86 11.33 23.46 10.70
C LEU A 86 10.79 23.48 12.13
N ILE A 87 9.57 23.96 12.34
CA ILE A 87 9.00 24.29 13.65
C ILE A 87 7.80 23.40 13.95
N GLU A 88 6.91 23.21 12.98
CA GLU A 88 5.65 22.50 13.14
C GLU A 88 5.54 21.36 12.14
N SER A 89 4.85 20.30 12.56
CA SER A 89 4.59 19.15 11.69
C SER A 89 3.27 18.49 12.05
N ALA A 90 2.51 18.13 11.02
CA ALA A 90 1.29 17.36 11.14
C ALA A 90 1.28 16.21 10.14
N CYS A 91 0.59 15.13 10.51
CA CYS A 91 0.43 14.01 9.61
C CYS A 91 -0.93 13.31 9.71
N TYR A 92 -1.21 12.55 8.67
CA TYR A 92 -2.31 11.61 8.56
C TYR A 92 -1.72 10.25 8.21
N ILE A 93 -2.06 9.21 8.97
CA ILE A 93 -1.66 7.84 8.69
C ILE A 93 -2.83 7.11 8.06
N GLY A 94 -2.56 6.36 7.00
CA GLY A 94 -3.58 5.55 6.34
C GLY A 94 -3.03 4.25 5.80
N GLN A 95 -3.92 3.32 5.55
CA GLN A 95 -3.64 2.09 4.81
C GLN A 95 -4.37 2.05 3.46
N THR A 96 -3.82 1.31 2.51
CA THR A 96 -4.48 1.07 1.22
C THR A 96 -4.00 -0.22 0.57
N ARG A 97 -4.81 -0.75 -0.35
CA ARG A 97 -4.45 -1.81 -1.31
C ARG A 97 -4.18 -1.26 -2.72
N GLY A 98 -4.27 0.06 -2.89
CA GLY A 98 -4.16 0.73 -4.18
C GLY A 98 -3.70 2.16 -4.00
N VAL A 99 -2.39 2.34 -3.92
CA VAL A 99 -1.73 3.63 -3.62
C VAL A 99 -2.19 4.74 -4.56
N ALA A 100 -2.06 4.55 -5.88
CA ALA A 100 -2.42 5.58 -6.86
C ALA A 100 -3.89 6.03 -6.74
N ARG A 101 -4.82 5.08 -6.63
CA ARG A 101 -6.25 5.39 -6.42
C ARG A 101 -6.45 6.19 -5.14
N ARG A 102 -5.81 5.77 -4.04
CA ARG A 102 -5.99 6.39 -2.73
C ARG A 102 -5.43 7.81 -2.68
N MET A 103 -4.28 8.07 -3.30
CA MET A 103 -3.71 9.42 -3.39
C MET A 103 -4.59 10.35 -4.23
N HIS A 104 -5.14 9.84 -5.34
CA HIS A 104 -6.12 10.58 -6.13
C HIS A 104 -7.39 10.91 -5.33
N GLU A 105 -7.89 9.97 -4.51
CA GLU A 105 -9.04 10.20 -3.63
C GLU A 105 -8.77 11.28 -2.59
N HIS A 106 -7.61 11.24 -1.92
CA HIS A 106 -7.21 12.28 -0.95
C HIS A 106 -7.12 13.65 -1.61
N TRP A 107 -6.49 13.75 -2.78
CA TRP A 107 -6.37 15.01 -3.49
C TRP A 107 -7.72 15.58 -3.96
N LYS A 108 -8.59 14.70 -4.49
CA LYS A 108 -9.92 15.09 -4.97
C LYS A 108 -10.84 15.51 -3.82
N ARG A 109 -10.74 14.86 -2.66
CA ARG A 109 -11.57 15.11 -1.47
C ARG A 109 -10.83 15.90 -0.40
N ARG A 110 -9.88 16.74 -0.80
CA ARG A 110 -9.09 17.54 0.14
C ARG A 110 -9.93 18.52 0.93
N THR A 111 -11.03 19.01 0.34
CA THR A 111 -12.01 19.90 1.00
C THR A 111 -13.13 19.08 1.67
N GLY A 112 -13.45 19.37 2.94
CA GLY A 112 -14.57 18.76 3.67
C GLY A 112 -14.20 18.36 5.11
N GLU A 113 -15.02 17.54 5.75
CA GLU A 113 -14.84 17.16 7.18
C GLU A 113 -14.40 15.69 7.38
N ARG A 114 -14.08 14.95 6.32
CA ARG A 114 -13.86 13.50 6.40
C ARG A 114 -12.48 13.07 5.93
N GLY A 115 -11.94 12.05 6.59
CA GLY A 115 -10.66 11.46 6.20
C GLY A 115 -9.52 12.44 6.47
N SER A 116 -8.72 12.75 5.46
CA SER A 116 -7.54 13.61 5.62
C SER A 116 -7.83 15.10 5.44
N SER A 117 -9.08 15.54 5.23
CA SER A 117 -9.40 16.96 5.01
C SER A 117 -8.89 17.88 6.14
N PRO A 118 -9.00 17.53 7.43
CA PRO A 118 -8.45 18.37 8.50
C PRO A 118 -6.94 18.62 8.40
N LEU A 119 -6.17 17.68 7.85
CA LEU A 119 -4.75 17.89 7.58
C LEU A 119 -4.52 18.94 6.48
N PHE A 120 -5.38 18.97 5.45
CA PHE A 120 -5.27 19.96 4.40
C PHE A 120 -5.63 21.36 4.90
N ASP A 121 -6.64 21.48 5.76
CA ASP A 121 -7.00 22.76 6.37
C ASP A 121 -5.85 23.26 7.27
N TRP A 122 -5.33 22.41 8.14
CA TRP A 122 -4.16 22.70 8.98
C TRP A 122 -2.94 23.16 8.18
N ALA A 123 -2.66 22.47 7.06
CA ALA A 123 -1.54 22.81 6.19
C ALA A 123 -1.78 24.12 5.43
N MET A 124 -3.01 24.38 4.98
CA MET A 124 -3.39 25.59 4.26
C MET A 124 -3.24 26.83 5.14
N GLU A 125 -3.67 26.77 6.40
CA GLU A 125 -3.52 27.86 7.38
C GLU A 125 -2.07 28.28 7.59
N ARG A 126 -1.13 27.33 7.41
CA ARG A 126 0.31 27.52 7.56
C ARG A 126 1.05 27.74 6.24
N GLY A 127 0.35 27.73 5.10
CA GLY A 127 0.97 27.81 3.78
C GLY A 127 1.87 26.61 3.45
N LEU A 128 1.64 25.45 4.07
CA LEU A 128 2.43 24.24 3.90
C LEU A 128 1.85 23.33 2.81
N THR A 129 2.74 22.63 2.11
CA THR A 129 2.36 21.63 1.11
C THR A 129 2.25 20.25 1.75
N VAL A 130 1.14 19.56 1.47
CA VAL A 130 0.96 18.16 1.88
C VAL A 130 1.75 17.23 0.95
N HIS A 131 2.67 16.49 1.55
CA HIS A 131 3.46 15.45 0.90
C HIS A 131 2.95 14.06 1.26
N VAL A 132 3.32 13.06 0.49
CA VAL A 132 3.02 11.64 0.74
C VAL A 132 4.29 10.80 0.72
N VAL A 133 4.33 9.80 1.60
CA VAL A 133 5.39 8.79 1.69
C VAL A 133 4.82 7.42 2.08
N LEU A 134 5.43 6.34 1.60
CA LEU A 134 5.10 4.98 2.06
C LEU A 134 5.95 4.63 3.28
N LEU A 135 5.32 4.13 4.33
CA LEU A 135 5.97 3.77 5.60
C LEU A 135 6.20 2.28 5.74
N HIS A 136 5.25 1.45 5.28
CA HIS A 136 5.33 0.01 5.43
C HIS A 136 4.60 -0.66 4.26
N ALA A 137 5.24 -1.63 3.62
CA ALA A 137 4.58 -2.55 2.70
C ALA A 137 4.48 -3.94 3.34
N LEU A 138 3.27 -4.44 3.55
CA LEU A 138 3.03 -5.73 4.20
C LEU A 138 2.12 -6.65 3.38
N SER A 139 2.38 -7.95 3.41
CA SER A 139 1.42 -8.99 3.02
C SER A 139 0.78 -9.61 4.25
N GLY A 140 -0.52 -9.37 4.44
CA GLY A 140 -1.24 -9.89 5.60
C GLY A 140 -2.74 -9.87 5.40
N ILE A 141 -3.48 -10.14 6.47
CA ILE A 141 -4.93 -9.95 6.51
C ILE A 141 -5.26 -8.50 6.91
N GLN A 142 -6.54 -8.12 6.87
CA GLN A 142 -6.97 -6.76 7.21
C GLN A 142 -6.52 -6.34 8.62
N SER A 143 -6.59 -7.24 9.62
CA SER A 143 -6.17 -6.93 10.99
C SER A 143 -4.66 -6.68 11.12
N ASP A 144 -3.82 -7.25 10.26
CA ASP A 144 -2.40 -6.93 10.23
C ASP A 144 -2.17 -5.49 9.77
N ALA A 145 -2.93 -5.06 8.76
CA ALA A 145 -2.86 -3.70 8.24
C ALA A 145 -3.44 -2.68 9.23
N ASP A 146 -4.55 -3.01 9.89
CA ASP A 146 -5.15 -2.17 10.95
C ASP A 146 -4.17 -1.99 12.12
N ARG A 147 -3.49 -3.07 12.53
CA ARG A 147 -2.45 -3.01 13.56
C ARG A 147 -1.27 -2.15 13.13
N ALA A 148 -0.76 -2.36 11.91
CA ALA A 148 0.36 -1.57 11.40
C ALA A 148 0.02 -0.07 11.29
N GLU A 149 -1.20 0.27 10.85
CA GLU A 149 -1.71 1.65 10.82
C GLU A 149 -1.73 2.27 12.22
N ALA A 150 -2.24 1.52 13.22
CA ALA A 150 -2.28 1.95 14.62
C ALA A 150 -0.89 2.12 15.25
N GLU A 151 0.07 1.25 14.92
CA GLU A 151 1.46 1.34 15.38
C GLU A 151 2.15 2.59 14.81
N TRP A 152 1.98 2.85 13.51
CA TRP A 152 2.54 4.03 12.85
C TRP A 152 1.90 5.34 13.33
N LEU A 153 0.59 5.33 13.62
CA LEU A 153 -0.09 6.46 14.24
C LEU A 153 0.52 6.80 15.61
N ALA A 154 0.66 5.80 16.48
CA ALA A 154 1.29 5.98 17.78
C ALA A 154 2.75 6.45 17.66
N CYS A 155 3.48 5.95 16.66
CA CYS A 155 4.84 6.36 16.37
C CYS A 155 4.92 7.84 15.93
N ALA A 156 4.00 8.30 15.10
CA ALA A 156 3.94 9.69 14.66
C ALA A 156 3.63 10.65 15.82
N ALA A 157 2.65 10.28 16.66
CA ALA A 157 2.33 11.04 17.88
C ALA A 157 3.52 11.13 18.83
N ALA A 158 4.22 10.01 19.06
CA ALA A 158 5.41 9.97 19.91
C ALA A 158 6.58 10.81 19.35
N ALA A 159 6.63 11.00 18.03
CA ALA A 159 7.58 11.88 17.36
C ALA A 159 7.16 13.36 17.34
N GLY A 160 6.04 13.73 17.97
CA GLY A 160 5.58 15.11 18.11
C GLY A 160 4.78 15.64 16.93
N HIS A 161 4.31 14.79 16.02
CA HIS A 161 3.43 15.23 14.92
C HIS A 161 2.04 15.53 15.46
N GLU A 162 1.48 16.65 15.05
CA GLU A 162 0.06 16.91 15.18
C GLU A 162 -0.74 15.93 14.33
N LEU A 163 -1.92 15.53 14.81
CA LEU A 163 -2.81 14.59 14.13
C LEU A 163 -4.20 15.21 13.91
N PRO A 164 -4.34 16.18 13.00
CA PRO A 164 -5.61 16.86 12.76
C PRO A 164 -6.75 15.88 12.42
N GLY A 165 -7.85 15.96 13.16
CA GLY A 165 -9.04 15.13 12.94
C GLY A 165 -8.89 13.65 13.32
N VAL A 166 -7.85 13.30 14.11
CA VAL A 166 -7.55 11.91 14.53
C VAL A 166 -8.77 11.17 15.07
N ASP A 167 -9.64 11.86 15.82
CA ASP A 167 -10.86 11.29 16.40
C ASP A 167 -11.86 10.74 15.36
N VAL A 168 -11.77 11.21 14.10
CA VAL A 168 -12.66 10.85 13.01
C VAL A 168 -12.09 9.74 12.13
N TRP A 169 -10.78 9.74 11.88
CA TRP A 169 -10.16 8.86 10.90
C TRP A 169 -9.25 7.77 11.46
N ALA A 170 -8.78 7.90 12.69
CA ALA A 170 -7.82 6.94 13.25
C ALA A 170 -8.46 5.60 13.61
N PRO A 171 -7.70 4.49 13.51
CA PRO A 171 -8.10 3.24 14.14
C PRO A 171 -8.19 3.40 15.65
N ARG A 172 -9.18 2.76 16.27
CA ARG A 172 -9.32 2.75 17.74
C ARG A 172 -8.21 1.90 18.36
N GLY A 173 -7.58 2.41 19.42
CA GLY A 173 -6.58 1.67 20.20
C GLY A 173 -5.16 1.72 19.64
N ALA A 174 -4.68 2.90 19.26
CA ALA A 174 -3.29 3.12 18.87
C ALA A 174 -2.33 2.67 19.99
N ARG A 175 -1.39 1.78 19.65
CA ARG A 175 -0.36 1.30 20.59
C ARG A 175 1.00 1.38 19.93
N LEU A 176 1.94 2.01 20.62
CA LEU A 176 3.30 2.10 20.14
C LEU A 176 3.95 0.71 20.16
N ARG A 177 4.51 0.29 19.01
CA ARG A 177 5.32 -0.92 18.91
C ARG A 177 6.72 -0.63 19.45
N PRO A 178 7.25 -1.45 20.37
CA PRO A 178 8.64 -1.33 20.81
C PRO A 178 9.61 -1.37 19.62
N GLY A 179 10.57 -0.44 19.59
CA GLY A 179 11.59 -0.35 18.55
C GLY A 179 11.13 0.26 17.22
N LEU A 180 9.85 0.62 17.06
CA LEU A 180 9.40 1.42 15.92
C LEU A 180 9.72 2.89 16.18
N VAL A 181 10.49 3.50 15.27
CA VAL A 181 10.95 4.88 15.35
C VAL A 181 10.52 5.63 14.10
N TRP A 182 10.07 6.87 14.26
CA TRP A 182 9.64 7.71 13.14
C TRP A 182 10.85 8.08 12.26
N PRO A 183 10.88 7.64 10.98
CA PRO A 183 12.06 7.80 10.14
C PRO A 183 12.08 9.20 9.48
N SER A 184 12.42 10.21 10.28
CA SER A 184 12.41 11.62 9.88
C SER A 184 13.30 11.93 8.67
N ALA A 185 14.50 11.35 8.58
CA ALA A 185 15.42 11.59 7.48
C ALA A 185 14.93 10.95 6.16
N ALA A 186 14.48 9.71 6.21
CA ALA A 186 13.97 8.99 5.06
C ALA A 186 12.62 9.53 4.58
N ILE A 187 11.76 9.99 5.50
CA ILE A 187 10.52 10.69 5.13
C ILE A 187 10.84 11.96 4.35
N ARG A 188 11.76 12.80 4.83
CA ARG A 188 12.16 14.02 4.13
C ARG A 188 12.69 13.72 2.72
N SER A 189 13.57 12.73 2.56
CA SER A 189 14.17 12.40 1.25
C SER A 189 13.21 11.69 0.28
N SER A 190 12.28 10.87 0.80
CA SER A 190 11.40 10.01 0.01
C SER A 190 10.01 10.60 -0.24
N SER A 191 9.62 11.63 0.50
CA SER A 191 8.32 12.28 0.35
C SER A 191 8.17 12.95 -1.02
N ARG A 192 6.93 13.00 -1.53
CA ARG A 192 6.59 13.67 -2.79
C ARG A 192 5.33 14.51 -2.62
N PRO A 193 5.20 15.67 -3.28
CA PRO A 193 3.98 16.47 -3.24
C PRO A 193 2.78 15.64 -3.65
N LEU A 194 1.72 15.62 -2.82
CA LEU A 194 0.56 14.76 -3.04
C LEU A 194 -0.15 15.07 -4.35
N GLU A 195 -0.22 16.36 -4.72
CA GLU A 195 -0.78 16.80 -6.01
C GLU A 195 -0.11 16.12 -7.20
N GLN A 196 1.22 16.11 -7.24
CA GLN A 196 1.98 15.52 -8.34
C GLN A 196 1.80 14.00 -8.41
N VAL A 197 1.73 13.34 -7.25
CA VAL A 197 1.46 11.90 -7.19
C VAL A 197 0.03 11.59 -7.65
N ALA A 198 -0.95 12.41 -7.26
CA ALA A 198 -2.35 12.26 -7.63
C ALA A 198 -2.62 12.55 -9.12
N ALA A 199 -1.86 13.49 -9.71
CA ALA A 199 -1.87 13.79 -11.14
C ALA A 199 -1.10 12.74 -11.97
N GLY A 200 -0.31 11.88 -11.32
CA GLY A 200 0.52 10.87 -11.98
C GLY A 200 1.79 11.44 -12.63
N THR A 201 2.15 12.69 -12.35
CA THR A 201 3.37 13.34 -12.86
C THR A 201 4.62 12.87 -12.12
N THR A 202 4.47 12.47 -10.86
CA THR A 202 5.55 11.93 -10.02
C THR A 202 5.16 10.57 -9.42
N ARG A 203 6.13 9.67 -9.28
CA ARG A 203 5.94 8.37 -8.63
C ARG A 203 6.52 8.37 -7.22
N LEU A 204 5.83 7.67 -6.32
CA LEU A 204 6.34 7.40 -4.98
C LEU A 204 7.53 6.43 -5.01
N VAL A 205 8.45 6.61 -4.07
CA VAL A 205 9.50 5.63 -3.79
C VAL A 205 8.82 4.35 -3.32
N ARG A 206 9.15 3.24 -3.98
CA ARG A 206 8.54 1.94 -3.68
C ARG A 206 9.32 1.25 -2.57
N LEU A 207 8.62 0.78 -1.55
CA LEU A 207 9.20 -0.09 -0.53
C LEU A 207 9.32 -1.53 -1.05
N ALA A 208 10.36 -2.23 -0.57
CA ALA A 208 10.44 -3.67 -0.74
C ALA A 208 9.25 -4.34 -0.03
N LYS A 209 8.94 -5.56 -0.43
CA LYS A 209 7.85 -6.30 0.19
C LYS A 209 8.20 -6.67 1.64
N ASP A 210 7.22 -6.65 2.53
CA ASP A 210 7.35 -7.01 3.94
C ASP A 210 8.49 -6.19 4.60
N SER A 211 8.52 -4.89 4.29
CA SER A 211 9.56 -3.96 4.74
C SER A 211 8.99 -2.61 5.13
N GLU A 212 9.73 -1.92 5.97
CA GLU A 212 9.41 -0.61 6.52
C GLU A 212 10.42 0.43 6.03
N LEU A 213 9.98 1.68 5.95
CA LEU A 213 10.85 2.82 5.75
C LEU A 213 11.67 3.04 7.03
N VAL A 214 12.99 3.17 6.87
CA VAL A 214 13.94 3.37 7.97
C VAL A 214 14.93 4.47 7.59
N ASP A 215 15.42 5.22 8.57
CA ASP A 215 16.30 6.36 8.32
C ASP A 215 17.63 5.96 7.69
N HIS A 216 18.26 4.89 8.16
CA HIS A 216 19.29 4.06 7.52
C HIS A 216 19.50 2.82 8.43
N ARG A 217 19.96 1.68 7.89
CA ARG A 217 20.33 0.51 8.72
C ARG A 217 21.57 0.85 9.58
N PRO A 218 21.65 0.39 10.84
CA PRO A 218 22.92 0.38 11.56
C PRO A 218 23.90 -0.58 10.85
N GLU A 219 25.06 -0.04 10.50
CA GLU A 219 26.35 -0.68 10.22
C GLU A 219 26.38 -1.93 9.30
N GLU A 220 26.92 -1.76 8.09
CA GLU A 220 27.66 -2.85 7.46
C GLU A 220 28.83 -3.21 8.39
N PHE A 221 28.74 -4.37 9.05
CA PHE A 221 29.91 -5.00 9.66
C PHE A 221 30.98 -5.16 8.58
N ARG A 222 32.02 -4.32 8.63
CA ARG A 222 33.30 -4.66 8.05
C ARG A 222 33.84 -5.82 8.87
N LEU A 223 33.74 -7.02 8.32
CA LEU A 223 34.65 -8.09 8.71
C LEU A 223 36.01 -7.68 8.12
N GLU A 224 36.93 -7.28 9.01
CA GLU A 224 38.35 -7.39 8.73
C GLU A 224 38.73 -8.86 8.47
#